data_AF-A0A2K3MYW2-F1
#
_entry.id   AF-A0A2K3MYW2-F1
#
_cell.length_a   1.000
_cell.length_b   1.000
_cell.length_c   1.000
_cell.angle_alpha   90.00
_cell.angle_beta   90.00
_cell.angle_gamma   90.00
#
_symmetry.space_group_name_H-M   'P 1'
#
loop_
_entity.id
_entity.type
_entity.pdbx_description
1 polymer ?
#
loop_
_entity_poly.entity_id
_entity_poly.type
_entity_poly.pdbx_seq_one_letter_code
_entity_poly.pdbx_strand_id
1 'polypeptide(L)'
;MKRDFTWVQSIAILFDNHQIYLGAQKTATWDDSVDRLALSYNGEPITLYESEGATWESSGVSIVREASTNNIVIEVEGKFRITAKVVPITEEDSRIHNYGITKDDCFAHLDLGFKFFSLSNEVSGVLGQTYKPDYVSRVNIGAKMPIMGGGKEYKTTSLFSPDCSVTRFVGNDGSNDDNVMVNNLRLPSMSCTSGIDGEGVVCKR
;
A
#
# COMPACT_ATOMS: atom_id res chain seq x y z
N MET A 1 10.60 19.18 19.08
CA MET A 1 11.41 18.22 18.31
C MET A 1 10.47 17.22 17.67
N LYS A 2 10.55 17.03 16.36
CA LYS A 2 9.76 16.01 15.65
C LYS A 2 10.48 14.67 15.85
N ARG A 3 9.81 13.69 16.45
CA ARG A 3 10.34 12.33 16.62
C ARG A 3 10.27 11.64 15.25
N ASP A 4 11.41 11.20 14.71
CA ASP A 4 11.44 10.40 13.50
C ASP A 4 11.44 8.93 13.90
N PHE A 5 10.27 8.32 13.76
CA PHE A 5 10.07 6.90 14.02
C PHE A 5 10.38 6.12 12.74
N THR A 6 11.21 5.09 12.83
CA THR A 6 11.56 4.24 11.67
C THR A 6 10.66 3.02 11.53
N TRP A 7 9.66 2.86 12.39
CA TRP A 7 8.73 1.73 12.41
C TRP A 7 7.46 2.03 11.62
N VAL A 8 6.86 0.97 11.05
CA VAL A 8 5.67 1.08 10.21
C VAL A 8 4.42 0.80 11.05
N GLN A 9 3.54 1.79 11.21
CA GLN A 9 2.28 1.60 11.93
C GLN A 9 1.22 0.92 11.07
N SER A 10 1.16 1.30 9.80
CA SER A 10 0.16 0.82 8.85
C SER A 10 0.67 0.93 7.43
N ILE A 11 0.13 0.08 6.56
CA ILE A 11 0.30 0.16 5.12
C ILE A 11 -1.07 0.16 4.44
N ALA A 12 -1.14 0.82 3.29
CA ALA A 12 -2.19 0.60 2.31
C ALA A 12 -1.60 -0.05 1.09
N ILE A 13 -2.35 -0.98 0.51
CA ILE A 13 -1.98 -1.72 -0.68
C ILE A 13 -3.04 -1.42 -1.73
N LEU A 14 -2.61 -0.78 -2.82
CA LEU A 14 -3.46 -0.44 -3.96
C LEU A 14 -3.10 -1.36 -5.11
N PHE A 15 -4.10 -2.03 -5.70
CA PHE A 15 -3.92 -2.91 -6.86
C PHE A 15 -5.23 -2.98 -7.63
N ASP A 16 -5.16 -2.97 -8.97
CA ASP A 16 -6.35 -2.84 -9.83
C ASP A 16 -7.28 -1.74 -9.31
N ASN A 17 -8.52 -2.10 -8.96
CA ASN A 17 -9.53 -1.22 -8.39
C ASN A 17 -9.80 -1.54 -6.91
N HIS A 18 -8.82 -2.15 -6.24
CA HIS A 18 -8.94 -2.65 -4.88
C HIS A 18 -7.93 -2.03 -3.94
N GLN A 19 -8.32 -1.96 -2.67
CA GLN A 19 -7.55 -1.37 -1.59
C GLN A 19 -7.55 -2.31 -0.40
N ILE A 20 -6.37 -2.59 0.15
CA ILE A 20 -6.24 -3.29 1.43
C ILE A 20 -5.58 -2.34 2.42
N TYR A 21 -6.16 -2.26 3.62
CA TYR A 21 -5.54 -1.66 4.78
C TYR A 21 -4.99 -2.75 5.68
N LEU A 22 -3.79 -2.51 6.20
CA LEU A 22 -3.23 -3.27 7.30
C LEU A 22 -2.60 -2.30 8.30
N GLY A 23 -2.98 -2.41 9.57
CA GLY A 23 -2.40 -1.63 10.65
C GLY A 23 -2.13 -2.44 11.91
N ALA A 24 -1.17 -1.96 12.69
CA ALA A 24 -0.97 -2.37 14.07
C ALA A 24 -1.81 -1.49 15.01
N GLN A 25 -2.66 -2.10 15.82
CA GLN A 25 -3.41 -1.41 16.86
C GLN A 25 -2.47 -0.98 17.99
N LYS A 26 -2.69 0.23 18.51
CA LYS A 26 -1.93 0.75 19.66
C LYS A 26 -2.23 -0.08 20.89
N THR A 27 -1.24 -0.22 21.77
CA THR A 27 -1.40 -0.92 23.04
C THR A 27 -0.61 -0.22 24.13
N ALA A 28 -1.04 -0.35 25.39
CA ALA A 28 -0.25 0.16 26.52
C ALA A 28 0.69 -0.94 27.03
N THR A 29 0.22 -2.18 27.02
CA THR A 29 0.96 -3.36 27.49
C THR A 29 0.99 -4.42 26.41
N TRP A 30 2.14 -5.07 26.23
CA TRP A 30 2.25 -6.18 25.29
C TRP A 30 1.79 -7.49 25.93
N ASP A 31 1.00 -8.25 25.18
CA ASP A 31 0.53 -9.60 25.51
C ASP A 31 0.39 -10.34 24.18
N ASP A 32 1.18 -11.40 23.99
CA ASP A 32 1.19 -12.17 22.74
C ASP A 32 -0.18 -12.82 22.44
N SER A 33 -1.03 -13.02 23.45
CA SER A 33 -2.37 -13.60 23.29
C SER A 33 -3.44 -12.62 22.80
N VAL A 34 -3.13 -11.33 22.74
CA VAL A 34 -4.07 -10.30 22.27
C VAL A 34 -3.78 -9.94 20.82
N ASP A 35 -4.76 -10.10 19.94
CA ASP A 35 -4.64 -9.70 18.55
C ASP A 35 -4.69 -8.17 18.40
N ARG A 36 -3.73 -7.63 17.63
CA ARG A 36 -3.58 -6.19 17.38
C ARG A 36 -3.55 -5.88 15.88
N LEU A 37 -4.10 -6.77 15.06
CA LEU A 37 -4.25 -6.53 13.63
C LEU A 37 -5.49 -5.68 13.37
N ALA A 38 -5.38 -4.75 12.44
CA ALA A 38 -6.50 -4.02 11.88
C ALA A 38 -6.46 -4.18 10.36
N LEU A 39 -7.51 -4.76 9.80
CA LEU A 39 -7.61 -5.11 8.38
C LEU A 39 -8.89 -4.54 7.78
N SER A 40 -8.81 -4.03 6.56
CA SER A 40 -9.99 -3.72 5.75
C SER A 40 -9.73 -3.99 4.28
N TYR A 41 -10.76 -4.39 3.55
CA TYR A 41 -10.77 -4.53 2.10
C TYR A 41 -11.79 -3.58 1.49
N ASN A 42 -11.36 -2.70 0.58
CA ASN A 42 -12.19 -1.67 -0.05
C ASN A 42 -12.99 -0.81 0.96
N GLY A 43 -12.38 -0.51 2.12
CA GLY A 43 -12.99 0.24 3.21
C GLY A 43 -13.88 -0.60 4.14
N GLU A 44 -14.16 -1.86 3.83
CA GLU A 44 -14.93 -2.75 4.68
C GLU A 44 -14.01 -3.51 5.66
N PRO A 45 -14.25 -3.47 6.98
CA PRO A 45 -13.45 -4.19 7.95
C PRO A 45 -13.47 -5.70 7.71
N ILE A 46 -12.31 -6.36 7.83
CA ILE A 46 -12.20 -7.81 7.75
C ILE A 46 -12.20 -8.38 9.15
N THR A 47 -13.07 -9.35 9.42
CA THR A 47 -13.04 -10.16 10.65
C THR A 47 -12.45 -11.53 10.33
N LEU A 48 -11.30 -11.82 10.92
CA LEU A 48 -10.61 -13.10 10.84
C LEU A 48 -10.58 -13.75 12.23
N TYR A 49 -11.04 -14.99 12.33
CA TYR A 49 -10.95 -15.76 13.57
C TYR A 49 -9.50 -15.83 14.07
N GLU A 50 -9.30 -15.69 15.39
CA GLU A 50 -8.00 -15.74 16.05
C GLU A 50 -7.49 -17.19 16.17
N SER A 51 -7.29 -17.83 15.03
CA SER A 51 -6.83 -19.21 14.92
C SER A 51 -5.82 -19.34 13.79
N GLU A 52 -4.75 -20.10 14.03
CA GLU A 52 -3.77 -20.41 13.00
C GLU A 52 -4.45 -21.13 11.81
N GLY A 53 -4.13 -20.69 10.60
CA GLY A 53 -4.78 -21.16 9.37
C GLY A 53 -6.14 -20.53 9.08
N ALA A 54 -6.68 -19.67 9.94
CA ALA A 54 -7.88 -18.91 9.63
C ALA A 54 -7.64 -18.07 8.37
N THR A 55 -8.55 -18.19 7.41
CA THR A 55 -8.38 -17.65 6.06
C THR A 55 -9.56 -16.78 5.67
N TRP A 56 -9.28 -15.67 5.01
CA TRP A 56 -10.25 -14.79 4.37
C TRP A 56 -9.87 -14.63 2.91
N GLU A 57 -10.83 -14.74 1.99
CA GLU A 57 -10.57 -14.64 0.56
C GLU A 57 -11.61 -13.77 -0.14
N SER A 58 -11.17 -13.00 -1.12
CA SER A 58 -12.04 -12.24 -2.02
C SER A 58 -11.28 -11.81 -3.26
N SER A 59 -11.88 -11.99 -4.45
CA SER A 59 -11.41 -11.38 -5.70
C SER A 59 -9.91 -11.58 -5.99
N GLY A 60 -9.37 -12.78 -5.77
CA GLY A 60 -7.94 -13.09 -5.96
C GLY A 60 -7.02 -12.62 -4.83
N VAL A 61 -7.57 -12.12 -3.73
CA VAL A 61 -6.88 -11.85 -2.47
C VAL A 61 -7.11 -13.01 -1.50
N SER A 62 -6.06 -13.48 -0.85
CA SER A 62 -6.11 -14.41 0.28
C SER A 62 -5.35 -13.80 1.47
N ILE A 63 -5.97 -13.82 2.65
CA ILE A 63 -5.37 -13.40 3.91
C ILE A 63 -5.43 -14.59 4.87
N VAL A 64 -4.27 -15.10 5.26
CA VAL A 64 -4.14 -16.29 6.12
C VAL A 64 -3.43 -15.90 7.41
N ARG A 65 -3.93 -16.39 8.54
CA ARG A 65 -3.22 -16.31 9.83
C ARG A 65 -2.15 -17.39 9.91
N GLU A 66 -0.91 -16.97 10.13
CA GLU A 66 0.23 -17.88 10.41
C GLU A 66 0.35 -18.20 11.90
N ALA A 67 -0.39 -17.47 12.76
CA ALA A 67 -0.52 -17.74 14.18
C ALA A 67 -1.91 -17.29 14.66
N SER A 68 -2.33 -17.72 15.85
CA SER A 68 -3.62 -17.30 16.44
C SER A 68 -3.77 -15.79 16.50
N THR A 69 -2.68 -15.06 16.76
CA THR A 69 -2.66 -13.59 16.88
C THR A 69 -1.49 -12.98 16.12
N ASN A 70 -1.66 -11.72 15.72
CA ASN A 70 -0.59 -10.80 15.29
C ASN A 70 0.23 -11.21 14.05
N ASN A 71 0.03 -12.37 13.43
CA ASN A 71 0.83 -12.82 12.30
C ASN A 71 -0.05 -13.30 11.14
N ILE A 72 0.07 -12.64 9.99
CA ILE A 72 -0.69 -12.93 8.78
C ILE A 72 0.18 -12.92 7.53
N VAL A 73 -0.31 -13.59 6.50
CA VAL A 73 0.16 -13.50 5.13
C VAL A 73 -0.97 -12.99 4.26
N ILE A 74 -0.72 -11.91 3.52
CA ILE A 74 -1.59 -11.38 2.49
C ILE A 74 -1.00 -11.78 1.15
N GLU A 75 -1.77 -12.46 0.31
CA GLU A 75 -1.40 -12.79 -1.06
C GLU A 75 -2.42 -12.23 -2.03
N VAL A 76 -1.93 -11.62 -3.10
CA VAL A 76 -2.73 -11.26 -4.26
C VAL A 76 -2.21 -12.07 -5.45
N GLU A 77 -3.11 -12.86 -6.03
CA GLU A 77 -2.81 -13.86 -7.05
C GLU A 77 -1.95 -13.28 -8.18
N GLY A 78 -0.81 -13.92 -8.42
CA GLY A 78 0.13 -13.55 -9.50
C GLY A 78 0.87 -12.22 -9.30
N LYS A 79 0.62 -11.48 -8.22
CA LYS A 79 1.19 -10.13 -8.00
C LYS A 79 2.23 -10.11 -6.89
N PHE A 80 1.82 -10.36 -5.65
CA PHE A 80 2.71 -10.30 -4.50
C PHE A 80 2.19 -11.10 -3.30
N ARG A 81 3.11 -11.38 -2.38
CA ARG A 81 2.87 -11.89 -1.04
C ARG A 81 3.51 -10.94 -0.03
N ILE A 82 2.76 -10.60 1.01
CA ILE A 82 3.22 -9.79 2.14
C ILE A 82 3.06 -10.62 3.40
N THR A 83 4.16 -10.86 4.11
CA THR A 83 4.11 -11.38 5.48
C THR A 83 4.11 -10.18 6.42
N ALA A 84 3.18 -10.16 7.36
CA ALA A 84 3.07 -9.09 8.32
C ALA A 84 2.88 -9.62 9.73
N LYS A 85 3.73 -9.13 10.64
CA LYS A 85 3.66 -9.44 12.05
C LYS A 85 3.57 -8.16 12.86
N VAL A 86 2.59 -8.06 13.76
CA VAL A 86 2.56 -7.00 14.77
C VAL A 86 3.52 -7.38 15.89
N VAL A 87 4.45 -6.48 16.21
CA VAL A 87 5.46 -6.67 17.24
C VAL A 87 5.51 -5.47 18.18
N PRO A 88 5.88 -5.64 19.46
CA PRO A 88 6.04 -4.53 20.39
C PRO A 88 7.31 -3.76 20.05
N ILE A 89 7.32 -2.46 20.32
CA ILE A 89 8.58 -1.73 20.42
C ILE A 89 9.18 -2.00 21.81
N THR A 90 10.39 -2.53 21.85
CA THR A 90 11.06 -2.84 23.12
C THR A 90 11.73 -1.60 23.73
N GLU A 91 12.05 -1.66 25.03
CA GLU A 91 12.86 -0.61 25.69
C GLU A 91 14.22 -0.44 25.01
N GLU A 92 14.80 -1.52 24.49
CA GLU A 92 16.08 -1.48 23.76
C GLU A 92 15.95 -0.76 22.42
N ASP A 93 14.90 -1.03 21.66
CA ASP A 93 14.62 -0.30 20.41
C ASP A 93 14.44 1.19 20.69
N SER A 94 13.64 1.51 21.72
CA SER A 94 13.44 2.89 22.17
C SER A 94 14.75 3.58 22.54
N ARG A 95 15.68 2.85 23.19
CA ARG A 95 17.01 3.36 23.57
C ARG A 95 17.93 3.58 22.36
N ILE A 96 18.00 2.61 21.44
CA ILE A 96 18.86 2.69 20.25
C ILE A 96 18.41 3.83 19.33
N HIS A 97 17.10 4.04 19.22
CA HIS A 97 16.51 5.01 18.30
C HIS A 97 16.04 6.30 18.97
N ASN A 98 16.25 6.45 20.28
CA ASN A 98 15.86 7.61 21.08
C ASN A 98 14.37 7.97 20.94
N TYR A 99 13.49 6.96 20.90
CA TYR A 99 12.05 7.15 20.74
C TYR A 99 11.40 7.78 21.98
N GLY A 100 11.98 7.56 23.16
CA GLY A 100 11.47 8.10 24.42
C GLY A 100 10.13 7.48 24.82
N ILE A 101 9.93 6.19 24.49
CA ILE A 101 8.73 5.43 24.85
C ILE A 101 8.75 5.13 26.35
N THR A 102 7.65 5.43 27.03
CA THR A 102 7.39 5.08 28.43
C THR A 102 6.55 3.81 28.50
N LYS A 103 6.52 3.13 29.66
CA LYS A 103 5.74 1.88 29.85
C LYS A 103 4.24 2.02 29.56
N ASP A 104 3.72 3.25 29.60
CA ASP A 104 2.31 3.56 29.31
C ASP A 104 2.04 3.90 27.84
N ASP A 105 3.06 3.85 26.97
CA ASP A 105 3.02 4.35 25.58
C ASP A 105 3.59 3.31 24.59
N CYS A 106 3.31 2.01 24.83
CA CYS A 106 3.94 0.90 24.10
C CYS A 106 3.39 0.74 22.68
N PHE A 107 3.91 1.53 21.74
CA PHE A 107 3.56 1.40 20.33
C PHE A 107 3.92 0.01 19.81
N ALA A 108 2.94 -0.67 19.23
CA ALA A 108 3.17 -1.84 18.40
C ALA A 108 3.40 -1.37 16.95
N HIS A 109 4.19 -2.12 16.20
CA HIS A 109 4.43 -1.84 14.80
C HIS A 109 4.37 -3.10 13.94
N LEU A 110 4.33 -2.90 12.63
CA LEU A 110 4.40 -3.96 11.65
C LEU A 110 5.87 -4.27 11.34
N ASP A 111 6.22 -5.54 11.50
CA ASP A 111 7.34 -6.18 10.83
C ASP A 111 6.82 -6.77 9.51
N LEU A 112 7.45 -6.40 8.39
CA LEU A 112 6.91 -6.61 7.04
C LEU A 112 7.94 -7.29 6.14
N GLY A 113 7.53 -8.39 5.53
CA GLY A 113 8.24 -9.06 4.44
C GLY A 113 7.46 -8.92 3.14
N PHE A 114 8.13 -8.54 2.05
CA PHE A 114 7.51 -8.40 0.73
C PHE A 114 8.15 -9.38 -0.26
N LYS A 115 7.31 -10.05 -1.04
CA LYS A 115 7.72 -10.86 -2.19
C LYS A 115 6.85 -10.51 -3.38
N PHE A 116 7.45 -10.04 -4.46
CA PHE A 116 6.75 -9.72 -5.70
C PHE A 116 7.00 -10.81 -6.74
N PHE A 117 5.96 -11.20 -7.48
CA PHE A 117 6.03 -12.31 -8.45
C PHE A 117 6.22 -11.85 -9.89
N SER A 118 5.56 -10.75 -10.28
CA SER A 118 5.44 -10.32 -11.69
C SER A 118 5.79 -8.84 -11.87
N LEU A 119 6.97 -8.42 -11.41
CA LEU A 119 7.42 -7.03 -11.58
C LEU A 119 7.90 -6.78 -13.01
N SER A 120 7.52 -5.63 -13.58
CA SER A 120 8.08 -5.14 -14.84
C SER A 120 9.42 -4.44 -14.61
N ASN A 121 10.19 -4.24 -15.69
CA ASN A 121 11.44 -3.46 -15.64
C ASN A 121 11.24 -1.98 -15.30
N GLU A 122 9.99 -1.49 -15.37
CA GLU A 122 9.62 -0.11 -15.03
C GLU A 122 9.27 0.08 -13.55
N VAL A 123 9.36 -0.98 -12.72
CA VAL A 123 9.05 -0.91 -11.30
C VAL A 123 9.80 0.26 -10.62
N SER A 124 9.08 1.04 -9.81
CA SER A 124 9.68 2.07 -8.97
C SER A 124 9.23 1.83 -7.54
N GLY A 125 10.11 2.08 -6.58
CA GLY A 125 9.81 1.86 -5.17
C GLY A 125 11.08 1.66 -4.37
N VAL A 126 11.02 1.97 -3.08
CA VAL A 126 12.14 1.72 -2.17
C VAL A 126 12.51 0.24 -2.18
N LEU A 127 11.55 -0.68 -2.11
CA LEU A 127 11.82 -2.11 -2.26
C LEU A 127 11.79 -2.58 -3.71
N GLY A 128 11.01 -1.93 -4.57
CA GLY A 128 10.86 -2.33 -5.97
C GLY A 128 12.15 -2.12 -6.79
N GLN A 129 12.94 -1.08 -6.49
CA GLN A 129 14.17 -0.79 -7.24
C GLN A 129 15.21 -1.90 -7.15
N THR A 130 15.22 -2.70 -6.08
CA THR A 130 16.17 -3.82 -5.94
C THR A 130 15.91 -4.97 -6.90
N TYR A 131 14.74 -5.00 -7.54
CA TYR A 131 14.39 -6.01 -8.54
C TYR A 131 14.78 -5.62 -9.96
N LYS A 132 15.26 -4.39 -10.19
CA LYS A 132 15.75 -4.00 -11.52
C LYS A 132 17.06 -4.71 -11.86
N PRO A 133 17.22 -5.23 -13.10
CA PRO A 133 18.43 -5.96 -13.49
C PRO A 133 19.74 -5.18 -13.34
N ASP A 134 19.71 -3.85 -13.44
CA ASP A 134 20.85 -2.93 -13.39
C ASP A 134 20.98 -2.18 -12.06
N TYR A 135 20.23 -2.57 -11.03
CA TYR A 135 20.28 -1.90 -9.73
C TYR A 135 21.59 -2.14 -9.00
N VAL A 136 22.27 -1.05 -8.65
CA VAL A 136 23.45 -1.07 -7.77
C VAL A 136 23.11 -0.36 -6.47
N SER A 137 23.12 -1.11 -5.37
CA SER A 137 22.84 -0.55 -4.05
C SER A 137 23.90 0.47 -3.63
N ARG A 138 23.45 1.68 -3.30
CA ARG A 138 24.29 2.74 -2.70
C ARG A 138 24.18 2.77 -1.17
N VAL A 139 23.46 1.81 -0.61
CA VAL A 139 23.18 1.74 0.81
C VAL A 139 24.43 1.33 1.57
N ASN A 140 24.76 2.07 2.62
CA ASN A 140 25.80 1.66 3.55
C ASN A 140 25.29 0.54 4.45
N ILE A 141 25.56 -0.71 4.07
CA ILE A 141 25.15 -1.92 4.81
C ILE A 141 25.82 -1.97 6.20
N GLY A 142 26.96 -1.29 6.41
CA GLY A 142 27.64 -1.22 7.70
C GLY A 142 27.01 -0.22 8.70
N ALA A 143 26.04 0.58 8.28
CA ALA A 143 25.32 1.47 9.18
C ALA A 143 24.32 0.69 10.04
N LYS A 144 24.10 1.12 11.30
CA LYS A 144 23.07 0.53 12.19
C LYS A 144 21.66 0.61 11.60
N MET A 145 21.39 1.65 10.80
CA MET A 145 20.15 1.84 10.06
C MET A 145 20.49 2.26 8.64
N PRO A 146 20.61 1.31 7.71
CA PRO A 146 20.81 1.63 6.30
C PRO A 146 19.58 2.36 5.74
N ILE A 147 19.78 3.55 5.18
CA ILE A 147 18.72 4.35 4.57
C ILE A 147 18.92 4.35 3.05
N MET A 148 17.87 3.98 2.31
CA MET A 148 17.88 3.95 0.84
C MET A 148 17.82 5.34 0.20
N GLY A 149 17.29 6.34 0.91
CA GLY A 149 17.08 7.68 0.37
C GLY A 149 15.77 7.80 -0.44
N GLY A 150 15.56 8.93 -1.12
CA GLY A 150 14.38 9.13 -1.97
C GLY A 150 13.07 9.42 -1.23
N GLY A 151 13.07 9.60 0.09
CA GLY A 151 11.82 9.80 0.86
C GLY A 151 10.93 10.96 0.39
N LYS A 152 11.51 12.00 -0.22
CA LYS A 152 10.73 13.09 -0.84
C LYS A 152 9.95 12.62 -2.08
N GLU A 153 10.52 11.70 -2.84
CA GLU A 153 9.95 11.22 -4.11
C GLU A 153 8.75 10.31 -3.87
N TYR A 154 8.79 9.52 -2.79
CA TYR A 154 7.76 8.57 -2.38
C TYR A 154 6.72 9.16 -1.41
N LYS A 155 6.79 10.46 -1.11
CA LYS A 155 5.84 11.11 -0.20
C LYS A 155 4.47 11.26 -0.88
N THR A 156 3.42 10.78 -0.22
CA THR A 156 2.02 10.92 -0.63
C THR A 156 1.29 11.92 0.27
N THR A 157 0.11 12.39 -0.15
CA THR A 157 -0.74 13.25 0.68
C THR A 157 -1.51 12.48 1.77
N SER A 158 -1.90 11.24 1.49
CA SER A 158 -2.58 10.35 2.42
C SER A 158 -2.13 8.90 2.24
N LEU A 159 -2.56 8.01 3.14
CA LEU A 159 -2.19 6.59 3.11
C LEU A 159 -2.66 5.89 1.83
N PHE A 160 -3.85 6.25 1.31
CA PHE A 160 -4.43 5.65 0.11
C PHE A 160 -4.25 6.49 -1.16
N SER A 161 -3.60 7.65 -1.08
CA SER A 161 -3.40 8.53 -2.25
C SER A 161 -2.20 8.05 -3.07
N PRO A 162 -2.37 7.68 -4.35
CA PRO A 162 -1.27 7.27 -5.22
C PRO A 162 -0.59 8.48 -5.88
N ASP A 163 -0.33 9.56 -5.14
CA ASP A 163 0.05 10.87 -5.67
C ASP A 163 1.52 11.27 -5.42
N CYS A 164 2.40 10.29 -5.17
CA CYS A 164 3.82 10.56 -5.04
C CYS A 164 4.46 10.90 -6.39
N SER A 165 5.56 11.64 -6.38
CA SER A 165 6.20 12.16 -7.61
C SER A 165 6.68 11.08 -8.60
N VAL A 166 6.90 9.86 -8.11
CA VAL A 166 7.36 8.71 -8.90
C VAL A 166 6.28 7.65 -9.06
N THR A 167 5.03 7.96 -8.72
CA THR A 167 3.89 7.05 -8.84
C THR A 167 3.75 6.60 -10.30
N ARG A 168 3.45 5.31 -10.46
CA ARG A 168 3.12 4.68 -11.75
C ARG A 168 1.73 4.06 -11.71
N PHE A 169 1.14 3.98 -10.53
CA PHE A 169 -0.18 3.42 -10.31
C PHE A 169 -1.22 4.47 -10.67
N VAL A 170 -2.01 4.19 -11.70
CA VAL A 170 -3.19 4.97 -12.04
C VAL A 170 -4.37 4.20 -11.48
N GLY A 171 -4.88 4.64 -10.34
CA GLY A 171 -6.10 4.08 -9.77
C GLY A 171 -7.30 4.42 -10.65
N ASN A 172 -8.35 3.62 -10.57
CA ASN A 172 -9.61 3.90 -11.27
C ASN A 172 -10.49 4.88 -10.47
N ASP A 173 -9.88 5.95 -9.98
CA ASP A 173 -10.65 7.13 -9.57
C ASP A 173 -11.26 7.69 -10.86
N GLY A 174 -12.57 7.93 -10.87
CA GLY A 174 -13.33 8.40 -12.03
C GLY A 174 -12.94 9.78 -12.58
N SER A 175 -11.69 10.21 -12.44
CA SER A 175 -11.07 11.22 -13.29
C SER A 175 -10.57 10.53 -14.56
N ASN A 176 -11.39 10.60 -15.62
CA ASN A 176 -10.88 10.75 -16.97
C ASN A 176 -9.95 11.97 -16.96
N ASP A 177 -8.67 11.77 -16.65
CA ASP A 177 -7.65 12.68 -17.12
C ASP A 177 -7.22 12.11 -18.47
N ASP A 178 -7.90 12.58 -19.51
CA ASP A 178 -7.55 12.40 -20.90
C ASP A 178 -6.16 13.02 -21.15
N ASN A 179 -5.12 12.31 -20.72
CA ASN A 179 -3.74 12.51 -21.17
C ASN A 179 -3.22 11.23 -21.81
N VAL A 180 -4.08 10.58 -22.61
CA VAL A 180 -3.61 9.76 -23.71
C VAL A 180 -3.08 10.72 -24.77
N MET A 181 -1.76 10.69 -24.98
CA MET A 181 -1.15 11.29 -26.16
C MET A 181 -1.76 10.64 -27.42
N VAL A 182 -2.81 11.25 -27.96
CA VAL A 182 -3.34 10.92 -29.29
C VAL A 182 -2.82 11.97 -30.26
N ASN A 183 -1.76 11.62 -30.97
CA ASN A 183 -1.43 12.26 -32.23
C ASN A 183 -2.64 12.14 -33.18
N ASN A 184 -3.00 13.26 -33.81
CA ASN A 184 -3.85 13.41 -34.99
C ASN A 184 -5.38 13.31 -34.83
N LEU A 185 -6.01 14.47 -34.68
CA LEU A 185 -6.85 15.15 -35.70
C LEU A 185 -7.92 15.99 -34.99
N ARG A 186 -7.84 17.31 -35.12
CA ARG A 186 -8.92 18.23 -34.76
C ARG A 186 -10.15 17.90 -35.61
N LEU A 187 -11.22 17.48 -34.96
CA LEU A 187 -12.58 17.62 -35.48
C LEU A 187 -13.34 18.59 -34.57
N PRO A 188 -14.14 19.52 -35.11
CA PRO A 188 -14.82 20.53 -34.32
C PRO A 188 -15.94 19.90 -33.48
N SER A 189 -16.07 20.39 -32.24
CA SER A 189 -17.16 20.05 -31.33
C SER A 189 -18.52 20.41 -31.93
N MET A 190 -19.40 19.42 -32.13
CA MET A 190 -20.82 19.66 -32.41
C MET A 190 -21.58 19.76 -31.08
N SER A 191 -22.32 20.84 -30.89
CA SER A 191 -23.27 20.99 -29.78
C SER A 191 -24.66 20.58 -30.25
N CYS A 192 -25.19 19.48 -29.72
CA CYS A 192 -26.57 19.08 -29.96
C CYS A 192 -27.46 19.67 -28.87
N THR A 193 -28.42 20.53 -29.25
CA THR A 193 -29.51 20.94 -28.37
C THR A 193 -30.77 20.16 -28.76
N SER A 194 -31.48 19.64 -27.76
CA SER A 194 -32.70 18.87 -27.95
C SER A 194 -33.86 19.80 -28.32
N GLY A 195 -34.38 19.65 -29.54
CA GLY A 195 -35.64 20.24 -30.00
C GLY A 195 -36.62 19.11 -30.33
N ILE A 196 -37.85 19.27 -29.87
CA ILE A 196 -38.93 18.27 -29.89
C ILE A 196 -39.38 17.99 -31.34
N ASP A 197 -39.64 16.70 -31.62
CA ASP A 197 -40.17 16.08 -32.85
C ASP A 197 -39.28 15.97 -34.11
N GLY A 198 -38.79 14.74 -34.35
CA GLY A 198 -38.32 14.29 -35.68
C GLY A 198 -37.25 13.19 -35.63
N GLU A 199 -37.58 11.96 -36.01
CA GLU A 199 -36.61 10.89 -36.30
C GLU A 199 -35.93 11.13 -37.66
N GLY A 200 -34.60 11.21 -37.66
CA GLY A 200 -33.79 10.97 -38.87
C GLY A 200 -32.48 11.75 -38.94
N VAL A 201 -31.38 11.03 -39.20
CA VAL A 201 -30.11 11.62 -39.66
C VAL A 201 -29.73 10.94 -40.98
N VAL A 202 -29.62 11.72 -42.05
CA VAL A 202 -29.10 11.29 -43.35
C VAL A 202 -27.74 11.93 -43.56
N CYS A 203 -26.68 11.13 -43.65
CA CYS A 203 -25.36 11.60 -44.04
C CYS A 203 -25.24 11.62 -45.56
N LYS A 204 -25.08 12.81 -46.15
CA LYS A 204 -24.54 12.96 -47.51
C LYS A 204 -23.06 13.33 -47.42
N ARG A 205 -22.32 12.78 -48.38
CA ARG A 205 -20.86 12.74 -48.50
C ARG A 205 -20.22 14.12 -48.53
#